data_AF-A0A4Z0A547-F1
#
_entry.id   AF-A0A4Z0A547-F1
#
_cell.length_a   1.000
_cell.length_b   1.000
_cell.length_c   1.000
_cell.angle_alpha   90.00
_cell.angle_beta   90.00
_cell.angle_gamma   90.00
#
_symmetry.space_group_name_H-M   'P 1'
#
loop_
_entity.id
_entity.type
_entity.pdbx_description
1 polymer ?
#
loop_
_entity_poly.entity_id
_entity_poly.type
_entity_poly.pdbx_seq_one_letter_code
_entity_poly.pdbx_strand_id
1 'polypeptide(L)'
;MSFKQSLCKPLTTALLRRFLIPLLPSALAALPPFLALVKQATDVEERYIVGLLGQDARDREVLHWAEGVATHYERKRRAEILERVREIVVNEEKGERMRVETAAPEPTAGNGQEDSWGFGDEDETAKESTTTVDDDGWGFDDDSVELEQDASADVAQQSAPKSKPVAEPIESTEDTSDAWGWNDDNNDSPSAGEGTNGAVSEPPSTSSSISVDEDSSAWDDDPWADPEVDTEPPIPAPTSPPADAPKPATRLERLAQKSKSKSMHTPQASIDSQVVVPPPPPTPVKSAAKRPQKITVQMKANSKAAEKPPEKEKEVYAVSARAREVAEAVDAALREGREFAASPLFESVASSSSQQRGSVIVQSAPAILDLYCALFPVRFGKALEKSTERTMLFANDCVYLSGYAARSGKGAEEQEKLTEVAAHLQVWGESWFQDAVNQQCEANAAVLTDAEGFEGTADQERFDQCEAAVTRVVGQIRSTSRQWKNVLRKSQYFPALGDVVDSVLAQMLETILALPDITEVESHRLSELCRILNSLEGLFLDNPDQPSSVVAYVPSWLKFSYLSELLEASLADISYLFEEGALVDFEVHELVKLVQALFADTPQRGNIINKLMAGHPQPS
;
A
#
# COMPACT_ATOMS: atom_id res chain seq x y z
N MET A 1 -27.62 -25.85 -59.53
CA MET A 1 -26.67 -26.67 -58.73
C MET A 1 -26.76 -28.11 -59.19
N SER A 2 -25.61 -28.78 -59.41
CA SER A 2 -25.58 -30.25 -59.42
C SER A 2 -25.70 -30.78 -57.98
N PHE A 3 -26.30 -31.94 -57.76
CA PHE A 3 -26.35 -32.57 -56.43
C PHE A 3 -24.94 -32.74 -55.83
N LYS A 4 -23.95 -33.08 -56.65
CA LYS A 4 -22.54 -33.15 -56.23
C LYS A 4 -22.04 -31.82 -55.64
N GLN A 5 -22.31 -30.71 -56.33
CA GLN A 5 -21.88 -29.37 -55.92
C GLN A 5 -22.58 -28.90 -54.63
N SER A 6 -23.83 -29.32 -54.39
CA SER A 6 -24.52 -29.04 -53.13
C SER A 6 -23.90 -29.74 -51.90
N LEU A 7 -23.07 -30.76 -52.09
CA LEU A 7 -22.36 -31.46 -51.00
C LEU A 7 -21.03 -30.79 -50.63
N CYS A 8 -20.45 -29.94 -51.49
CA CYS A 8 -19.16 -29.31 -51.26
C CYS A 8 -19.14 -28.46 -49.99
N LYS A 9 -19.97 -27.41 -49.94
CA LYS A 9 -20.00 -26.47 -48.80
C LYS A 9 -20.33 -27.14 -47.46
N PRO A 10 -21.29 -28.09 -47.34
CA PRO A 10 -21.49 -28.87 -46.13
C PRO A 10 -20.27 -29.68 -45.71
N LEU A 11 -19.57 -30.34 -46.64
CA LEU A 11 -18.40 -31.17 -46.35
C LEU A 11 -17.21 -30.32 -45.90
N THR A 12 -16.90 -29.24 -46.61
CA THR A 12 -15.91 -28.22 -46.24
C THR A 12 -16.21 -27.61 -44.87
N THR A 13 -17.46 -27.24 -44.61
CA THR A 13 -17.90 -26.70 -43.31
C THR A 13 -17.75 -27.74 -42.18
N ALA A 14 -18.00 -29.01 -42.44
CA ALA A 14 -17.80 -30.08 -41.47
C ALA A 14 -16.31 -30.31 -41.16
N LEU A 15 -15.45 -30.38 -42.18
CA LEU A 15 -14.00 -30.50 -42.02
C LEU A 15 -13.42 -29.36 -41.18
N LEU A 16 -13.83 -28.11 -41.45
CA LEU A 16 -13.38 -26.95 -40.68
C LEU A 16 -13.98 -26.93 -39.26
N ARG A 17 -15.30 -26.89 -39.13
CA ARG A 17 -15.97 -26.59 -37.84
C ARG A 17 -16.11 -27.78 -36.89
N ARG A 18 -16.08 -29.03 -37.38
CA ARG A 18 -16.22 -30.24 -36.54
C ARG A 18 -14.92 -31.02 -36.36
N PHE A 19 -13.86 -30.68 -37.09
CA PHE A 19 -12.61 -31.44 -37.08
C PHE A 19 -11.39 -30.54 -36.88
N LEU A 20 -11.03 -29.71 -37.86
CA LEU A 20 -9.78 -28.92 -37.80
C LEU A 20 -9.78 -27.86 -36.70
N ILE A 21 -10.84 -27.06 -36.57
CA ILE A 21 -10.89 -25.99 -35.56
C ILE A 21 -10.99 -26.55 -34.13
N PRO A 22 -11.84 -27.54 -33.81
CA PRO A 22 -11.92 -28.10 -32.45
C PRO A 22 -10.68 -28.91 -32.03
N LEU A 23 -9.98 -29.55 -32.97
CA LEU A 23 -8.80 -30.38 -32.68
C LEU A 23 -7.47 -29.60 -32.66
N LEU A 24 -7.49 -28.29 -32.93
CA LEU A 24 -6.32 -27.42 -32.85
C LEU A 24 -5.72 -27.47 -31.42
N PRO A 25 -4.49 -27.96 -31.23
CA PRO A 25 -3.94 -28.21 -29.89
C PRO A 25 -3.61 -26.93 -29.13
N SER A 26 -3.55 -27.06 -27.80
CA SER A 26 -3.22 -25.99 -26.83
C SER A 26 -1.74 -25.99 -26.40
N ALA A 27 -0.91 -26.86 -27.00
CA ALA A 27 0.50 -27.02 -26.64
C ALA A 27 1.35 -27.39 -27.85
N LEU A 28 2.54 -26.76 -27.95
CA LEU A 28 3.48 -26.90 -29.08
C LEU A 28 3.89 -28.36 -29.36
N ALA A 29 4.04 -29.18 -28.32
CA ALA A 29 4.39 -30.60 -28.47
C ALA A 29 3.30 -31.47 -29.13
N ALA A 30 2.03 -31.05 -29.10
CA ALA A 30 0.91 -31.74 -29.74
C ALA A 30 0.65 -31.25 -31.19
N LEU A 31 1.38 -30.23 -31.63
CA LEU A 31 1.24 -29.60 -32.96
C LEU A 31 1.71 -30.50 -34.13
N PRO A 32 2.79 -31.30 -34.05
CA PRO A 32 3.23 -32.15 -35.16
C PRO A 32 2.18 -33.16 -35.69
N PRO A 33 1.49 -33.98 -34.85
CA PRO A 33 0.44 -34.87 -35.34
C PRO A 33 -0.79 -34.10 -35.85
N PHE A 34 -1.07 -32.90 -35.31
CA PHE A 34 -2.13 -32.04 -35.83
C PHE A 34 -1.82 -31.51 -37.23
N LEU A 35 -0.58 -31.09 -37.51
CA LEU A 35 -0.19 -30.64 -38.85
C LEU A 35 -0.25 -31.78 -39.90
N ALA A 36 0.02 -33.02 -39.49
CA ALA A 36 -0.24 -34.19 -40.34
C ALA A 36 -1.74 -34.40 -40.63
N LEU A 37 -2.63 -34.06 -39.69
CA LEU A 37 -4.08 -34.10 -39.86
C LEU A 37 -4.59 -32.99 -40.78
N VAL A 38 -4.05 -31.78 -40.64
CA VAL A 38 -4.32 -30.62 -41.53
C VAL A 38 -3.96 -30.98 -42.97
N LYS A 39 -2.79 -31.59 -43.20
CA LYS A 39 -2.37 -32.06 -44.53
C LYS A 39 -3.31 -33.13 -45.10
N GLN A 40 -3.81 -34.05 -44.27
CA GLN A 40 -4.81 -35.03 -44.71
C GLN A 40 -6.13 -34.36 -45.11
N ALA A 41 -6.53 -33.27 -44.44
CA ALA A 41 -7.73 -32.52 -44.80
C ALA A 41 -7.58 -31.73 -46.13
N THR A 42 -6.39 -31.15 -46.40
CA THR A 42 -6.11 -30.53 -47.72
C THR A 42 -6.05 -31.55 -48.85
N ASP A 43 -5.51 -32.75 -48.59
CA ASP A 43 -5.55 -33.87 -49.54
C ASP A 43 -6.99 -34.36 -49.81
N VAL A 44 -7.87 -34.33 -48.80
CA VAL A 44 -9.30 -34.68 -48.95
C VAL A 44 -10.05 -33.62 -49.77
N GLU A 45 -9.81 -32.34 -49.50
CA GLU A 45 -10.36 -31.24 -50.29
C GLU A 45 -9.98 -31.36 -51.77
N GLU A 46 -8.70 -31.56 -52.07
CA GLU A 46 -8.21 -31.65 -53.45
C GLU A 46 -8.81 -32.84 -54.21
N ARG A 47 -8.74 -34.04 -53.61
CA ARG A 47 -9.15 -35.28 -54.29
C ARG A 47 -10.67 -35.41 -54.42
N TYR A 48 -11.42 -35.05 -53.38
CA TYR A 48 -12.86 -35.29 -53.33
C TYR A 48 -13.69 -34.04 -53.62
N ILE A 49 -13.32 -32.88 -53.06
CA ILE A 49 -14.17 -31.68 -53.16
C ILE A 49 -13.93 -30.95 -54.49
N VAL A 50 -12.67 -30.68 -54.83
CA VAL A 50 -12.30 -30.15 -56.16
C VAL A 50 -12.43 -31.26 -57.21
N GLY A 51 -11.73 -32.39 -57.03
CA GLY A 51 -11.63 -33.45 -58.05
C GLY A 51 -12.91 -34.23 -58.38
N LEU A 52 -13.70 -34.65 -57.37
CA LEU A 52 -14.86 -35.56 -57.58
C LEU A 52 -16.22 -34.83 -57.58
N LEU A 53 -16.39 -33.80 -56.75
CA LEU A 53 -17.62 -33.03 -56.64
C LEU A 53 -17.67 -31.81 -57.57
N GLY A 54 -16.51 -31.27 -57.98
CA GLY A 54 -16.42 -30.19 -58.96
C GLY A 54 -16.70 -28.79 -58.40
N GLN A 55 -16.10 -28.47 -57.25
CA GLN A 55 -15.96 -27.08 -56.79
C GLN A 55 -14.91 -26.33 -57.63
N ASP A 56 -14.97 -25.00 -57.69
CA ASP A 56 -13.94 -24.19 -58.34
C ASP A 56 -12.60 -24.36 -57.62
N ALA A 57 -11.51 -24.56 -58.35
CA ALA A 57 -10.18 -24.73 -57.76
C ALA A 57 -9.65 -23.48 -57.03
N ARG A 58 -10.35 -22.34 -57.16
CA ARG A 58 -10.10 -21.07 -56.43
C ARG A 58 -10.91 -20.95 -55.13
N ASP A 59 -11.80 -21.89 -54.85
CA ASP A 59 -12.72 -21.88 -53.69
C ASP A 59 -12.32 -22.99 -52.70
N ARG A 60 -11.07 -22.92 -52.22
CA ARG A 60 -10.41 -23.92 -51.37
C ARG A 60 -10.32 -23.47 -49.91
N GLU A 61 -11.46 -23.40 -49.23
CA GLU A 61 -11.55 -22.92 -47.85
C GLU A 61 -10.71 -23.74 -46.86
N VAL A 62 -10.50 -25.05 -47.09
CA VAL A 62 -9.67 -25.90 -46.22
C VAL A 62 -8.20 -25.61 -46.43
N LEU A 63 -7.76 -25.41 -47.69
CA LEU A 63 -6.39 -24.98 -47.98
C LEU A 63 -6.10 -23.60 -47.39
N HIS A 64 -6.98 -22.61 -47.61
CA HIS A 64 -6.75 -21.25 -47.10
C HIS A 64 -6.77 -21.17 -45.57
N TRP A 65 -7.55 -22.01 -44.88
CA TRP A 65 -7.46 -22.16 -43.43
C TRP A 65 -6.16 -22.87 -42.99
N ALA A 66 -5.71 -23.87 -43.76
CA ALA A 66 -4.45 -24.58 -43.50
C ALA A 66 -3.21 -23.69 -43.71
N GLU A 67 -3.24 -22.78 -44.69
CA GLU A 67 -2.21 -21.74 -44.90
C GLU A 67 -2.12 -20.81 -43.68
N GLY A 68 -3.26 -20.46 -43.07
CA GLY A 68 -3.35 -19.64 -41.85
C GLY A 68 -3.13 -20.37 -40.52
N VAL A 69 -2.82 -21.67 -40.52
CA VAL A 69 -2.88 -22.52 -39.31
C VAL A 69 -1.93 -22.07 -38.18
N ALA A 70 -0.77 -21.49 -38.51
CA ALA A 70 0.15 -20.93 -37.52
C ALA A 70 -0.49 -19.76 -36.75
N THR A 71 -1.04 -18.79 -37.48
CA THR A 71 -1.77 -17.64 -36.92
C THR A 71 -3.01 -18.08 -36.13
N HIS A 72 -3.68 -19.18 -36.53
CA HIS A 72 -4.78 -19.76 -35.76
C HIS A 72 -4.31 -20.37 -34.43
N TYR A 73 -3.18 -21.08 -34.40
CA TYR A 73 -2.57 -21.55 -33.14
C TYR A 73 -2.22 -20.36 -32.23
N GLU A 74 -1.48 -19.36 -32.72
CA GLU A 74 -1.05 -18.22 -31.89
C GLU A 74 -2.23 -17.44 -31.30
N ARG A 75 -3.30 -17.21 -32.08
CA ARG A 75 -4.52 -16.54 -31.58
C ARG A 75 -5.23 -17.36 -30.50
N LYS A 76 -5.38 -18.68 -30.69
CA LYS A 76 -5.93 -19.56 -29.65
C LYS A 76 -5.05 -19.50 -28.40
N ARG A 77 -3.73 -19.58 -28.56
CA ARG A 77 -2.78 -19.64 -27.46
C ARG A 77 -2.72 -18.34 -26.65
N ARG A 78 -2.78 -17.16 -27.30
CA ARG A 78 -2.94 -15.87 -26.62
C ARG A 78 -4.21 -15.82 -25.76
N ALA A 79 -5.33 -16.34 -26.26
CA ALA A 79 -6.59 -16.38 -25.49
C ALA A 79 -6.47 -17.27 -24.24
N GLU A 80 -5.84 -18.46 -24.36
CA GLU A 80 -5.59 -19.35 -23.21
C GLU A 80 -4.63 -18.76 -22.17
N ILE A 81 -3.58 -18.07 -22.63
CA ILE A 81 -2.61 -17.39 -21.75
C ILE A 81 -3.30 -16.28 -20.96
N LEU A 82 -4.10 -15.44 -21.62
CA LEU A 82 -4.81 -14.34 -20.97
C LEU A 82 -5.93 -14.83 -20.05
N GLU A 83 -6.65 -15.91 -20.40
CA GLU A 83 -7.66 -16.50 -19.52
C GLU A 83 -7.03 -17.12 -18.26
N ARG A 84 -5.90 -17.82 -18.38
CA ARG A 84 -5.13 -18.31 -17.22
C ARG A 84 -4.70 -17.15 -16.30
N VAL A 85 -4.25 -16.04 -16.86
CA VAL A 85 -3.90 -14.86 -16.05
C VAL A 85 -5.15 -14.21 -15.44
N ARG A 86 -6.29 -14.19 -16.15
CA ARG A 86 -7.57 -13.75 -15.58
C ARG A 86 -7.95 -14.56 -14.34
N GLU A 87 -7.73 -15.87 -14.35
CA GLU A 87 -7.92 -16.73 -13.17
C GLU A 87 -6.95 -16.38 -12.02
N ILE A 88 -5.66 -16.18 -12.30
CA ILE A 88 -4.65 -15.77 -11.29
C ILE A 88 -5.02 -14.42 -10.66
N VAL A 89 -5.49 -13.47 -11.46
CA VAL A 89 -5.84 -12.11 -10.99
C VAL A 89 -7.17 -12.10 -10.22
N VAL A 90 -8.20 -12.83 -10.66
CA VAL A 90 -9.56 -12.73 -10.10
C VAL A 90 -9.81 -13.63 -8.88
N ASN A 91 -9.05 -14.72 -8.73
CA ASN A 91 -9.15 -15.62 -7.57
C ASN A 91 -8.53 -15.00 -6.32
N GLU A 92 -9.01 -15.40 -5.13
CA GLU A 92 -8.38 -15.05 -3.86
C GLU A 92 -6.94 -15.57 -3.77
N GLU A 93 -6.06 -14.82 -3.10
CA GLU A 93 -4.62 -15.10 -3.04
C GLU A 93 -4.32 -16.40 -2.27
N LYS A 94 -3.35 -17.18 -2.79
CA LYS A 94 -2.95 -18.49 -2.24
C LYS A 94 -1.43 -18.67 -2.29
N GLY A 95 -0.74 -18.13 -1.30
CA GLY A 95 0.70 -18.34 -1.13
C GLY A 95 1.28 -17.38 -0.09
N GLU A 96 2.56 -17.54 0.22
CA GLU A 96 3.31 -16.57 1.00
C GLU A 96 3.75 -15.39 0.13
N ARG A 97 3.84 -14.22 0.76
CA ARG A 97 4.43 -13.01 0.17
C ARG A 97 5.92 -13.23 -0.06
N MET A 98 6.45 -12.65 -1.13
CA MET A 98 7.89 -12.62 -1.40
C MET A 98 8.48 -11.36 -0.75
N ARG A 99 9.53 -11.53 0.07
CA ARG A 99 10.47 -10.46 0.39
C ARG A 99 11.35 -10.21 -0.84
N VAL A 100 11.40 -8.98 -1.34
CA VAL A 100 12.19 -8.58 -2.52
C VAL A 100 13.26 -7.58 -2.08
N GLU A 101 14.54 -7.91 -2.35
CA GLU A 101 15.66 -6.99 -2.16
C GLU A 101 15.67 -5.88 -3.22
N THR A 102 15.99 -4.67 -2.77
CA THR A 102 16.35 -3.50 -3.58
C THR A 102 17.56 -2.82 -2.95
N ALA A 103 18.43 -2.21 -3.75
CA ALA A 103 19.43 -1.31 -3.19
C ALA A 103 18.70 -0.07 -2.62
N ALA A 104 19.11 0.38 -1.44
CA ALA A 104 18.63 1.65 -0.88
C ALA A 104 18.83 2.79 -1.89
N PRO A 105 17.91 3.79 -1.93
CA PRO A 105 18.18 5.02 -2.66
C PRO A 105 19.47 5.65 -2.14
N GLU A 106 20.27 6.24 -3.03
CA GLU A 106 21.38 7.07 -2.57
C GLU A 106 20.78 8.27 -1.82
N PRO A 107 21.23 8.59 -0.60
CA PRO A 107 20.69 9.70 0.15
C PRO A 107 20.89 10.97 -0.68
N THR A 108 19.78 11.53 -1.17
CA THR A 108 19.79 12.81 -1.87
C THR A 108 20.23 13.85 -0.86
N ALA A 109 21.51 14.21 -0.91
CA ALA A 109 22.06 15.29 -0.11
C ALA A 109 21.23 16.54 -0.41
N GLY A 110 20.31 16.87 0.51
CA GLY A 110 19.44 18.01 0.38
C GLY A 110 20.33 19.22 0.25
N ASN A 111 20.19 19.97 -0.85
CA ASN A 111 21.00 21.16 -1.09
C ASN A 111 20.44 22.36 -0.30
N GLY A 112 20.20 22.09 1.00
CA GLY A 112 19.83 23.01 2.06
C GLY A 112 21.09 23.48 2.80
N GLN A 113 20.99 24.67 3.36
CA GLN A 113 22.10 25.48 3.86
C GLN A 113 22.96 24.78 4.92
N GLU A 114 24.27 25.04 4.90
CA GLU A 114 25.17 24.65 5.99
C GLU A 114 24.77 25.36 7.29
N ASP A 115 24.57 24.62 8.38
CA ASP A 115 24.60 25.17 9.73
C ASP A 115 25.29 24.18 10.70
N SER A 116 26.05 24.72 11.67
CA SER A 116 27.11 23.97 12.36
C SER A 116 26.71 23.44 13.73
N TRP A 117 26.82 22.12 13.92
CA TRP A 117 26.83 21.47 15.23
C TRP A 117 28.07 20.60 15.41
N GLY A 118 29.13 21.22 15.92
CA GLY A 118 30.42 20.56 16.18
C GLY A 118 30.45 19.87 17.54
N PHE A 119 30.19 18.57 17.57
CA PHE A 119 30.57 17.68 18.68
C PHE A 119 31.87 16.96 18.33
N GLY A 120 32.81 16.88 19.28
CA GLY A 120 34.14 16.31 19.05
C GLY A 120 34.20 14.83 19.42
N ASP A 121 34.90 14.04 18.59
CA ASP A 121 35.19 12.63 18.86
C ASP A 121 36.08 12.42 20.09
N GLU A 122 35.77 11.40 20.89
CA GLU A 122 36.77 10.63 21.64
C GLU A 122 36.55 9.12 21.34
N ASP A 123 37.60 8.42 20.88
CA ASP A 123 37.56 7.00 20.50
C ASP A 123 37.26 6.05 21.68
N GLU A 124 36.66 4.87 21.42
CA GLU A 124 37.32 3.59 21.79
C GLU A 124 36.80 2.31 21.07
N THR A 125 37.71 1.68 20.30
CA THR A 125 37.83 0.22 20.03
C THR A 125 36.65 -0.62 19.49
N ALA A 126 36.82 -1.10 18.26
CA ALA A 126 36.04 -2.23 17.72
C ALA A 126 36.50 -3.61 18.25
N LYS A 127 35.60 -4.60 18.21
CA LYS A 127 35.89 -6.04 18.38
C LYS A 127 35.22 -6.86 17.28
N GLU A 128 35.91 -7.88 16.79
CA GLU A 128 35.36 -8.88 15.87
C GLU A 128 34.31 -9.75 16.57
N SER A 129 33.24 -10.10 15.86
CA SER A 129 32.43 -11.29 16.13
C SER A 129 32.02 -11.96 14.81
N THR A 130 31.69 -13.25 14.88
CA THR A 130 31.64 -14.15 13.70
C THR A 130 30.25 -14.34 13.13
N THR A 131 30.14 -14.39 11.80
CA THR A 131 28.88 -14.61 11.09
C THR A 131 28.26 -15.99 11.33
N THR A 132 27.14 -16.04 12.05
CA THR A 132 26.03 -16.95 11.71
C THR A 132 25.07 -16.22 10.77
N VAL A 133 24.21 -16.96 10.07
CA VAL A 133 23.20 -16.40 9.16
C VAL A 133 21.85 -16.63 9.81
N ASP A 134 21.26 -15.55 10.29
CA ASP A 134 19.95 -15.49 10.95
C ASP A 134 19.07 -14.48 10.17
N ASP A 135 17.74 -14.49 10.36
CA ASP A 135 16.77 -14.02 9.34
C ASP A 135 16.82 -12.51 9.00
N ASP A 136 17.06 -12.18 7.73
CA ASP A 136 17.01 -10.81 7.19
C ASP A 136 15.54 -10.31 7.08
N GLY A 137 15.01 -9.87 8.22
CA GLY A 137 13.80 -9.07 8.33
C GLY A 137 13.95 -8.07 9.48
N TRP A 138 13.75 -6.78 9.18
CA TRP A 138 13.80 -5.62 10.08
C TRP A 138 13.94 -5.96 11.57
N GLY A 139 15.13 -5.70 12.16
CA GLY A 139 15.54 -6.11 13.51
C GLY A 139 14.75 -5.51 14.67
N PHE A 140 13.47 -5.87 14.75
CA PHE A 140 12.54 -5.61 15.83
C PHE A 140 12.14 -6.97 16.41
N ASP A 141 12.74 -7.37 17.52
CA ASP A 141 12.27 -8.54 18.28
C ASP A 141 10.83 -8.31 18.75
N ASP A 142 9.96 -9.29 18.52
CA ASP A 142 8.56 -9.25 18.97
C ASP A 142 8.49 -9.60 20.46
N ASP A 143 8.63 -8.58 21.32
CA ASP A 143 8.42 -8.66 22.76
C ASP A 143 6.91 -8.82 23.09
N SER A 144 6.32 -9.91 22.58
CA SER A 144 4.94 -10.31 22.82
C SER A 144 4.77 -10.87 24.24
N VAL A 145 4.74 -9.96 25.23
CA VAL A 145 4.59 -10.28 26.65
C VAL A 145 3.28 -11.01 26.96
N GLU A 146 3.36 -12.34 27.14
CA GLU A 146 2.24 -13.16 27.60
C GLU A 146 1.84 -12.76 29.04
N LEU A 147 0.62 -12.25 29.21
CA LEU A 147 0.03 -12.06 30.53
C LEU A 147 -0.66 -13.34 30.99
N GLU A 148 0.00 -14.08 31.88
CA GLU A 148 -0.58 -15.25 32.56
C GLU A 148 -1.90 -14.90 33.26
N GLN A 149 -2.98 -15.61 32.92
CA GLN A 149 -4.21 -15.63 33.73
C GLN A 149 -4.32 -16.97 34.46
N ASP A 150 -4.24 -16.89 35.79
CA ASP A 150 -4.20 -18.05 36.69
C ASP A 150 -5.57 -18.77 36.79
N ALA A 151 -5.54 -20.05 37.13
CA ALA A 151 -6.62 -20.99 36.83
C ALA A 151 -7.73 -21.08 37.91
N SER A 152 -8.91 -21.52 37.48
CA SER A 152 -9.92 -22.17 38.33
C SER A 152 -10.76 -23.15 37.49
N ALA A 153 -11.17 -24.27 38.08
CA ALA A 153 -11.41 -25.53 37.35
C ALA A 153 -12.83 -26.13 37.48
N ASP A 154 -13.08 -27.16 36.67
CA ASP A 154 -14.26 -28.04 36.61
C ASP A 154 -15.58 -27.37 36.14
N VAL A 155 -16.53 -28.05 35.47
CA VAL A 155 -16.86 -29.48 35.42
C VAL A 155 -17.00 -30.01 33.97
N ALA A 156 -16.87 -31.33 33.78
CA ALA A 156 -16.78 -32.00 32.48
C ALA A 156 -18.11 -32.57 31.90
N GLN A 157 -17.97 -33.21 30.72
CA GLN A 157 -18.79 -34.27 30.11
C GLN A 157 -19.72 -33.96 28.90
N GLN A 158 -19.14 -34.25 27.72
CA GLN A 158 -19.58 -35.27 26.75
C GLN A 158 -20.79 -35.07 25.80
N SER A 159 -20.50 -35.49 24.56
CA SER A 159 -21.37 -36.21 23.59
C SER A 159 -22.28 -35.41 22.65
N ALA A 160 -21.99 -35.59 21.36
CA ALA A 160 -22.96 -35.53 20.28
C ALA A 160 -23.36 -36.96 19.88
N PRO A 161 -24.61 -37.17 19.43
CA PRO A 161 -24.91 -38.25 18.49
C PRO A 161 -25.63 -37.75 17.22
N LYS A 162 -25.48 -38.50 16.13
CA LYS A 162 -26.16 -38.24 14.85
C LYS A 162 -27.55 -38.89 14.77
N SER A 163 -28.31 -38.43 13.78
CA SER A 163 -29.28 -39.18 12.95
C SER A 163 -30.75 -39.32 13.39
N LYS A 164 -31.63 -39.03 12.42
CA LYS A 164 -32.98 -39.56 12.21
C LYS A 164 -33.29 -39.54 10.70
N PRO A 165 -33.85 -40.61 10.12
CA PRO A 165 -34.50 -40.60 8.80
C PRO A 165 -36.01 -40.90 8.90
N VAL A 166 -36.71 -40.88 7.75
CA VAL A 166 -38.11 -41.34 7.51
C VAL A 166 -39.22 -40.42 8.08
N ALA A 167 -40.27 -40.02 7.35
CA ALA A 167 -40.54 -39.95 5.89
C ALA A 167 -41.80 -39.07 5.63
N GLU A 168 -41.99 -38.62 4.39
CA GLU A 168 -43.26 -38.05 3.88
C GLU A 168 -44.28 -39.16 3.53
N PRO A 169 -45.53 -38.78 3.17
CA PRO A 169 -45.99 -39.17 1.84
C PRO A 169 -47.02 -38.26 1.11
N ILE A 170 -46.74 -37.92 -0.17
CA ILE A 170 -47.66 -37.94 -1.35
C ILE A 170 -48.82 -36.89 -1.33
N GLU A 171 -49.35 -36.21 -2.38
CA GLU A 171 -49.38 -36.19 -3.87
C GLU A 171 -48.97 -34.78 -4.39
N SER A 172 -48.70 -34.42 -5.66
CA SER A 172 -48.29 -35.05 -6.96
C SER A 172 -47.81 -33.87 -7.88
N THR A 173 -47.40 -33.94 -9.16
CA THR A 173 -47.40 -34.97 -10.24
C THR A 173 -46.15 -34.76 -11.14
N GLU A 174 -46.18 -35.07 -12.45
CA GLU A 174 -45.07 -34.93 -13.42
C GLU A 174 -45.46 -34.09 -14.67
N ASP A 175 -44.52 -33.97 -15.62
CA ASP A 175 -44.50 -33.21 -16.91
C ASP A 175 -44.33 -31.68 -16.82
N THR A 176 -43.29 -31.05 -17.39
CA THR A 176 -42.43 -31.22 -18.60
C THR A 176 -42.97 -30.58 -19.89
N SER A 177 -42.04 -30.00 -20.66
CA SER A 177 -42.15 -29.40 -22.01
C SER A 177 -42.86 -28.04 -22.19
N ASP A 178 -42.35 -27.35 -23.22
CA ASP A 178 -42.86 -26.25 -24.06
C ASP A 178 -43.44 -24.97 -23.41
N ALA A 179 -42.82 -23.79 -23.57
CA ALA A 179 -42.43 -23.05 -24.80
C ALA A 179 -43.56 -22.18 -25.38
N TRP A 180 -43.54 -20.91 -24.97
CA TRP A 180 -44.35 -19.81 -25.53
C TRP A 180 -43.39 -18.64 -25.79
N GLY A 181 -43.06 -18.26 -27.03
CA GLY A 181 -43.74 -18.56 -28.29
C GLY A 181 -44.74 -17.47 -28.63
N TRP A 182 -44.22 -16.33 -29.10
CA TRP A 182 -45.02 -15.17 -29.51
C TRP A 182 -45.54 -15.38 -30.93
N ASN A 183 -46.85 -15.37 -31.09
CA ASN A 183 -47.61 -15.34 -32.35
C ASN A 183 -49.06 -14.95 -31.98
N ASP A 184 -49.85 -14.23 -32.78
CA ASP A 184 -49.62 -13.58 -34.08
C ASP A 184 -50.58 -12.38 -34.19
N ASP A 185 -50.88 -11.94 -35.41
CA ASP A 185 -52.00 -11.10 -35.85
C ASP A 185 -51.86 -9.55 -35.61
N ASN A 186 -52.08 -8.67 -36.60
CA ASN A 186 -52.46 -8.97 -37.99
C ASN A 186 -52.14 -7.88 -39.04
N ASN A 187 -51.82 -8.39 -40.23
CA ASN A 187 -52.28 -7.94 -41.56
C ASN A 187 -51.60 -6.80 -42.38
N ASP A 188 -51.30 -7.19 -43.62
CA ASP A 188 -51.17 -6.45 -44.90
C ASP A 188 -50.11 -5.34 -45.17
N SER A 189 -49.61 -5.41 -46.41
CA SER A 189 -48.73 -4.48 -47.13
C SER A 189 -49.50 -3.90 -48.34
N PRO A 190 -48.93 -3.30 -49.43
CA PRO A 190 -47.56 -2.85 -49.70
C PRO A 190 -47.47 -1.44 -50.37
N SER A 191 -46.25 -0.95 -50.67
CA SER A 191 -45.78 -0.63 -52.04
C SER A 191 -44.41 0.10 -51.99
N ALA A 192 -43.75 0.27 -53.13
CA ALA A 192 -42.36 0.75 -53.24
C ALA A 192 -42.14 1.82 -54.34
N GLY A 193 -40.95 2.43 -54.33
CA GLY A 193 -40.39 3.33 -55.36
C GLY A 193 -39.95 4.70 -54.80
N GLU A 194 -38.97 5.41 -55.37
CA GLU A 194 -37.93 5.03 -56.36
C GLU A 194 -36.88 6.17 -56.48
N GLY A 195 -35.58 5.87 -56.59
CA GLY A 195 -34.52 6.84 -56.95
C GLY A 195 -34.07 7.85 -55.86
N THR A 196 -32.97 8.62 -56.01
CA THR A 196 -31.87 8.61 -57.00
C THR A 196 -30.58 9.28 -56.46
N ASN A 197 -29.40 8.74 -56.83
CA ASN A 197 -28.10 9.43 -57.06
C ASN A 197 -27.34 10.20 -55.93
N GLY A 198 -26.00 10.04 -55.90
CA GLY A 198 -25.00 11.01 -55.39
C GLY A 198 -24.76 10.99 -53.86
N ALA A 199 -23.67 10.52 -53.25
CA ALA A 199 -22.26 10.25 -53.59
C ALA A 199 -21.23 11.33 -53.18
N VAL A 200 -20.26 10.88 -52.35
CA VAL A 200 -18.92 11.42 -52.01
C VAL A 200 -18.78 12.62 -51.05
N SER A 201 -17.85 12.45 -50.08
CA SER A 201 -16.96 13.44 -49.43
C SER A 201 -17.19 13.77 -47.94
N GLU A 202 -16.18 13.44 -47.13
CA GLU A 202 -15.89 14.04 -45.81
C GLU A 202 -14.98 15.31 -45.99
N PRO A 203 -14.22 15.79 -44.99
CA PRO A 203 -14.53 16.91 -44.07
C PRO A 203 -13.55 18.09 -44.38
N PRO A 204 -12.97 18.91 -43.45
CA PRO A 204 -13.23 19.18 -42.02
C PRO A 204 -13.21 20.70 -41.65
N SER A 205 -13.24 20.99 -40.33
CA SER A 205 -12.29 21.91 -39.62
C SER A 205 -12.84 23.08 -38.78
N THR A 206 -12.28 23.17 -37.56
CA THR A 206 -11.88 24.38 -36.80
C THR A 206 -12.91 25.42 -36.31
N SER A 207 -13.28 25.28 -35.03
CA SER A 207 -13.12 26.29 -33.95
C SER A 207 -13.36 27.80 -34.21
N SER A 208 -14.23 28.42 -33.40
CA SER A 208 -13.83 29.38 -32.34
C SER A 208 -15.02 29.82 -31.46
N SER A 209 -14.72 30.27 -30.24
CA SER A 209 -15.66 30.71 -29.21
C SER A 209 -16.33 32.06 -29.50
N ILE A 210 -17.58 32.24 -29.07
CA ILE A 210 -18.05 33.50 -28.46
C ILE A 210 -19.26 33.25 -27.53
N SER A 211 -19.44 34.11 -26.53
CA SER A 211 -20.43 34.00 -25.46
C SER A 211 -21.67 34.88 -25.68
N VAL A 212 -22.85 34.38 -25.34
CA VAL A 212 -24.03 35.18 -24.95
C VAL A 212 -24.84 34.36 -23.92
N ASP A 213 -25.45 35.06 -22.97
CA ASP A 213 -26.12 34.48 -21.79
C ASP A 213 -27.66 34.37 -21.96
N GLU A 214 -28.29 33.92 -20.86
CA GLU A 214 -29.73 33.98 -20.51
C GLU A 214 -30.67 32.82 -20.95
N ASP A 215 -31.46 32.39 -19.96
CA ASP A 215 -32.70 31.60 -19.97
C ASP A 215 -32.81 30.27 -20.74
N SER A 216 -32.66 29.16 -20.01
CA SER A 216 -33.86 28.40 -19.57
C SER A 216 -33.55 27.40 -18.44
N SER A 217 -34.32 27.47 -17.36
CA SER A 217 -34.40 26.41 -16.33
C SER A 217 -35.46 25.38 -16.73
N ALA A 218 -35.07 24.11 -16.79
CA ALA A 218 -35.96 22.93 -16.75
C ALA A 218 -35.10 21.65 -16.76
N TRP A 219 -34.98 20.93 -15.62
CA TRP A 219 -34.67 19.48 -15.52
C TRP A 219 -34.68 18.94 -14.06
N ASP A 220 -35.02 19.75 -13.05
CA ASP A 220 -35.31 19.29 -11.68
C ASP A 220 -36.82 19.07 -11.50
N ASP A 221 -37.28 17.82 -11.57
CA ASP A 221 -38.63 17.37 -11.18
C ASP A 221 -38.51 15.94 -10.59
N ASP A 222 -38.64 15.80 -9.26
CA ASP A 222 -38.62 14.50 -8.56
C ASP A 222 -40.05 13.91 -8.47
N PRO A 223 -40.34 12.78 -9.14
CA PRO A 223 -41.70 12.29 -9.34
C PRO A 223 -42.30 11.50 -8.15
N TRP A 224 -41.85 11.74 -6.91
CA TRP A 224 -42.26 10.98 -5.72
C TRP A 224 -42.85 11.80 -4.55
N ALA A 225 -43.22 13.07 -4.78
CA ALA A 225 -43.92 13.90 -3.80
C ALA A 225 -45.42 14.08 -4.15
N ASP A 226 -46.31 13.74 -3.21
CA ASP A 226 -47.79 13.89 -3.28
C ASP A 226 -48.32 14.13 -1.82
N PRO A 227 -49.46 14.83 -1.59
CA PRO A 227 -49.33 16.16 -0.98
C PRO A 227 -50.35 16.58 0.13
N GLU A 228 -50.05 17.72 0.79
CA GLU A 228 -50.94 18.60 1.60
C GLU A 228 -51.55 18.01 2.93
N VAL A 229 -52.12 18.75 3.92
CA VAL A 229 -52.65 20.15 4.03
C VAL A 229 -52.30 20.79 5.42
N ASP A 230 -52.31 22.12 5.51
CA ASP A 230 -51.99 23.03 6.63
C ASP A 230 -52.77 22.91 7.98
N THR A 231 -52.21 23.44 9.10
CA THR A 231 -52.69 24.67 9.84
C THR A 231 -52.13 24.85 11.29
N GLU A 232 -52.07 26.10 11.76
CA GLU A 232 -51.72 26.60 13.13
C GLU A 232 -52.79 27.66 13.57
N PRO A 233 -52.84 28.31 14.78
CA PRO A 233 -52.16 28.16 16.09
C PRO A 233 -53.19 28.24 17.28
N PRO A 234 -53.01 28.94 18.46
CA PRO A 234 -51.98 28.94 19.53
C PRO A 234 -52.50 28.66 20.99
N ILE A 235 -51.57 28.28 21.92
CA ILE A 235 -51.38 28.69 23.36
C ILE A 235 -52.64 28.88 24.29
N PRO A 236 -52.79 28.17 25.45
CA PRO A 236 -51.99 28.46 26.69
C PRO A 236 -51.71 27.30 27.69
N ALA A 237 -50.90 27.58 28.72
CA ALA A 237 -50.48 26.67 29.81
C ALA A 237 -51.42 26.67 31.05
N PRO A 238 -51.22 25.74 32.02
CA PRO A 238 -50.95 26.18 33.41
C PRO A 238 -50.11 25.25 34.34
N THR A 239 -49.53 25.89 35.37
CA THR A 239 -49.26 25.40 36.77
C THR A 239 -48.32 24.22 37.11
N SER A 240 -47.26 24.56 37.87
CA SER A 240 -46.69 23.81 39.03
C SER A 240 -47.49 24.16 40.33
N PRO A 241 -47.14 23.82 41.60
CA PRO A 241 -45.92 23.26 42.25
C PRO A 241 -46.28 22.11 43.27
N PRO A 242 -45.62 21.84 44.44
CA PRO A 242 -44.32 22.29 44.99
C PRO A 242 -43.38 21.21 45.62
N ALA A 243 -42.13 21.66 45.85
CA ALA A 243 -41.17 21.39 46.95
C ALA A 243 -41.27 20.13 47.84
N ASP A 244 -40.10 19.52 48.13
CA ASP A 244 -39.51 19.72 49.48
C ASP A 244 -37.98 19.44 49.55
N ALA A 245 -37.26 20.22 50.38
CA ALA A 245 -35.87 19.96 50.80
C ALA A 245 -35.40 20.95 51.89
N PRO A 246 -34.90 20.47 53.05
CA PRO A 246 -33.75 21.18 53.64
C PRO A 246 -32.77 20.33 54.52
N LYS A 247 -31.52 20.18 54.02
CA LYS A 247 -30.26 20.43 54.77
C LYS A 247 -30.03 19.61 56.09
N PRO A 248 -29.06 19.96 56.96
CA PRO A 248 -27.65 19.57 56.78
C PRO A 248 -27.02 18.88 58.02
N ALA A 249 -25.77 18.40 57.89
CA ALA A 249 -24.92 18.05 59.04
C ALA A 249 -23.47 18.51 58.82
N THR A 250 -22.82 19.01 59.88
CA THR A 250 -21.43 19.51 59.86
C THR A 250 -20.66 19.13 61.12
N ARG A 251 -19.32 19.04 60.99
CA ARG A 251 -18.29 19.30 62.02
C ARG A 251 -18.15 18.34 63.22
N LEU A 252 -16.99 17.67 63.32
CA LEU A 252 -15.92 17.85 64.35
C LEU A 252 -14.77 16.88 64.00
N GLU A 253 -13.53 17.32 63.71
CA GLU A 253 -12.45 17.81 64.61
C GLU A 253 -11.72 16.75 65.47
N ARG A 254 -10.43 16.56 65.12
CA ARG A 254 -9.24 16.35 66.00
C ARG A 254 -9.11 15.07 66.86
N LEU A 255 -7.93 14.43 66.74
CA LEU A 255 -6.93 14.41 67.84
C LEU A 255 -5.49 14.09 67.39
N ALA A 256 -4.53 14.59 68.18
CA ALA A 256 -3.06 14.64 68.09
C ALA A 256 -2.32 13.33 67.71
N GLN A 257 -1.16 13.31 67.03
CA GLN A 257 0.16 13.97 67.27
C GLN A 257 0.94 13.54 68.55
N LYS A 258 1.81 12.52 68.42
CA LYS A 258 3.17 12.31 69.05
C LYS A 258 3.63 10.86 68.75
N SER A 259 4.91 10.47 68.83
CA SER A 259 6.11 11.08 69.44
C SER A 259 7.36 11.03 68.52
N LYS A 260 8.59 11.13 69.06
CA LYS A 260 9.82 11.54 68.33
C LYS A 260 11.12 10.91 68.87
N SER A 261 12.13 10.76 68.00
CA SER A 261 13.59 10.89 68.23
C SER A 261 14.53 9.67 68.41
N LYS A 262 15.79 9.93 68.00
CA LYS A 262 17.09 9.21 68.16
C LYS A 262 17.40 8.03 67.19
N SER A 263 18.60 7.80 66.62
CA SER A 263 19.87 8.56 66.34
C SER A 263 21.16 7.84 66.80
N MET A 264 22.03 7.47 65.83
CA MET A 264 23.47 7.10 65.94
C MET A 264 23.80 5.80 66.75
N HIS A 265 24.88 5.04 66.53
CA HIS A 265 26.26 5.36 66.07
C HIS A 265 27.00 4.14 65.42
N THR A 266 28.11 4.39 64.71
CA THR A 266 29.22 3.47 64.30
C THR A 266 30.12 3.04 65.49
N PRO A 267 30.95 1.95 65.47
CA PRO A 267 32.23 1.91 64.71
C PRO A 267 32.93 0.54 64.32
N GLN A 268 33.96 0.68 63.47
CA GLN A 268 35.18 -0.10 63.11
C GLN A 268 35.63 -1.49 63.70
N ALA A 269 36.09 -2.35 62.75
CA ALA A 269 37.43 -3.00 62.58
C ALA A 269 37.91 -4.34 63.24
N SER A 270 38.41 -5.24 62.36
CA SER A 270 39.57 -6.20 62.46
C SER A 270 39.60 -7.31 63.55
N ILE A 271 40.46 -8.38 63.53
CA ILE A 271 41.74 -8.68 62.83
C ILE A 271 42.02 -10.21 62.62
N ASP A 272 42.84 -10.53 61.60
CA ASP A 272 43.95 -11.54 61.46
C ASP A 272 43.84 -13.06 61.78
N SER A 273 44.41 -13.89 60.88
CA SER A 273 45.44 -14.93 61.18
C SER A 273 46.01 -15.62 59.91
N GLN A 274 47.24 -16.17 59.98
CA GLN A 274 48.08 -16.65 58.85
C GLN A 274 48.64 -18.09 59.04
N VAL A 275 49.34 -18.67 58.04
CA VAL A 275 50.63 -19.44 58.12
C VAL A 275 51.09 -19.97 56.72
N VAL A 276 52.38 -20.33 56.54
CA VAL A 276 53.10 -20.46 55.23
C VAL A 276 54.18 -21.59 55.20
N VAL A 277 54.73 -21.93 54.01
CA VAL A 277 56.05 -22.60 53.64
C VAL A 277 56.30 -24.12 53.91
N PRO A 278 57.25 -24.84 53.20
CA PRO A 278 57.70 -24.83 51.78
C PRO A 278 57.88 -26.27 51.10
N PRO A 279 58.89 -26.65 50.23
CA PRO A 279 58.69 -27.31 48.91
C PRO A 279 59.41 -28.74 48.81
N PRO A 280 60.23 -29.24 47.82
CA PRO A 280 60.56 -28.88 46.41
C PRO A 280 60.41 -29.88 45.17
N PRO A 281 61.33 -30.83 44.77
CA PRO A 281 61.63 -31.17 43.33
C PRO A 281 61.18 -32.61 42.89
N PRO A 282 61.46 -33.18 41.66
CA PRO A 282 62.42 -32.82 40.57
C PRO A 282 61.89 -32.90 39.09
N THR A 283 62.54 -33.64 38.15
CA THR A 283 62.40 -33.56 36.66
C THR A 283 62.66 -34.91 35.94
N PRO A 284 62.46 -35.08 34.59
CA PRO A 284 63.53 -34.79 33.60
C PRO A 284 63.18 -34.46 32.10
N VAL A 285 63.80 -33.38 31.58
CA VAL A 285 64.59 -33.24 30.31
C VAL A 285 64.15 -33.85 28.94
N LYS A 286 64.01 -32.96 27.92
CA LYS A 286 64.64 -32.94 26.55
C LYS A 286 64.23 -31.61 25.85
N SER A 287 65.09 -30.74 25.29
CA SER A 287 66.14 -30.87 24.25
C SER A 287 65.56 -31.10 22.83
N ALA A 288 65.88 -30.33 21.77
CA ALA A 288 67.02 -29.43 21.52
C ALA A 288 66.64 -28.11 20.78
N ALA A 289 67.62 -27.23 20.48
CA ALA A 289 67.40 -25.87 19.97
C ALA A 289 68.37 -25.45 18.83
N LYS A 290 68.07 -24.33 18.14
CA LYS A 290 69.07 -23.35 17.62
C LYS A 290 68.47 -21.98 17.25
N ARG A 291 69.34 -21.01 16.94
CA ARG A 291 69.12 -19.54 16.99
C ARG A 291 68.81 -18.89 15.61
N PRO A 292 68.35 -17.61 15.57
CA PRO A 292 67.80 -16.95 14.37
C PRO A 292 68.85 -16.21 13.52
N GLN A 293 68.41 -15.63 12.39
CA GLN A 293 69.17 -14.66 11.59
C GLN A 293 68.35 -13.41 11.23
N LYS A 294 69.02 -12.40 10.65
CA LYS A 294 68.53 -11.01 10.50
C LYS A 294 67.67 -10.78 9.25
N ILE A 295 66.77 -9.81 9.41
CA ILE A 295 66.36 -8.76 8.45
C ILE A 295 67.11 -8.79 7.11
N THR A 296 66.36 -8.90 6.02
CA THR A 296 66.73 -8.32 4.71
C THR A 296 65.53 -7.54 4.19
N VAL A 297 65.69 -6.24 3.97
CA VAL A 297 64.64 -5.41 3.38
C VAL A 297 64.64 -5.62 1.86
N GLN A 298 63.50 -5.93 1.29
CA GLN A 298 63.25 -5.77 -0.14
C GLN A 298 62.03 -4.87 -0.34
N MET A 299 62.24 -3.71 -0.97
CA MET A 299 61.15 -2.88 -1.46
C MET A 299 60.41 -3.62 -2.57
N LYS A 300 59.08 -3.70 -2.45
CA LYS A 300 58.19 -4.05 -3.56
C LYS A 300 57.14 -2.94 -3.68
N ALA A 301 56.79 -2.57 -4.91
CA ALA A 301 56.08 -1.33 -5.18
C ALA A 301 54.67 -1.30 -4.57
N ASN A 302 54.28 -0.14 -4.05
CA ASN A 302 52.93 0.10 -3.55
C ASN A 302 51.94 0.20 -4.73
N SER A 303 51.34 -0.92 -5.12
CA SER A 303 50.14 -0.90 -5.95
C SER A 303 48.97 -0.37 -5.12
N LYS A 304 48.35 0.74 -5.55
CA LYS A 304 47.13 1.26 -4.89
C LYS A 304 46.11 0.13 -4.74
N ALA A 305 45.75 -0.20 -3.51
CA ALA A 305 44.46 -0.82 -3.27
C ALA A 305 43.40 0.20 -3.71
N ALA A 306 42.46 -0.24 -4.56
CA ALA A 306 41.24 0.52 -4.76
C ALA A 306 40.37 0.30 -3.52
N GLU A 307 39.87 1.36 -2.92
CA GLU A 307 38.81 1.24 -1.92
C GLU A 307 37.60 0.57 -2.56
N LYS A 308 36.98 -0.37 -1.83
CA LYS A 308 35.62 -0.81 -2.16
C LYS A 308 34.73 0.45 -2.10
N PRO A 309 33.87 0.73 -3.09
CA PRO A 309 32.76 1.66 -2.86
C PRO A 309 31.91 1.13 -1.69
N PRO A 310 31.22 2.00 -0.93
CA PRO A 310 30.40 1.57 0.20
C PRO A 310 29.40 0.50 -0.22
N GLU A 311 29.32 -0.55 0.59
CA GLU A 311 28.47 -1.72 0.36
C GLU A 311 27.03 -1.28 0.58
N LYS A 312 26.28 -1.06 -0.52
CA LYS A 312 24.93 -0.46 -0.45
C LYS A 312 24.02 -1.30 0.44
N GLU A 313 23.42 -0.66 1.43
CA GLU A 313 22.37 -1.26 2.25
C GLU A 313 21.25 -1.78 1.34
N LYS A 314 20.82 -3.01 1.62
CA LYS A 314 19.74 -3.67 0.91
C LYS A 314 18.44 -3.47 1.69
N GLU A 315 17.47 -2.83 1.07
CA GLU A 315 16.14 -2.71 1.63
C GLU A 315 15.21 -3.78 1.07
N VAL A 316 14.38 -4.33 1.94
CA VAL A 316 13.44 -5.39 1.62
C VAL A 316 12.01 -4.85 1.68
N TYR A 317 11.17 -5.26 0.72
CA TYR A 317 9.73 -4.99 0.71
C TYR A 317 8.93 -6.25 0.39
N ALA A 318 7.65 -6.26 0.78
CA ALA A 318 6.75 -7.38 0.50
C ALA A 318 6.07 -7.22 -0.88
N VAL A 319 5.97 -8.33 -1.61
CA VAL A 319 5.27 -8.48 -2.89
C VAL A 319 4.36 -9.70 -2.81
N SER A 320 3.16 -9.63 -3.39
CA SER A 320 2.16 -10.69 -3.34
C SER A 320 2.60 -11.95 -4.09
N ALA A 321 2.00 -13.10 -3.74
CA ALA A 321 2.15 -14.31 -4.52
C ALA A 321 1.57 -14.14 -5.94
N ARG A 322 0.48 -13.37 -6.06
CA ARG A 322 -0.19 -13.08 -7.34
C ARG A 322 0.71 -12.30 -8.31
N ALA A 323 1.41 -11.27 -7.86
CA ALA A 323 2.32 -10.50 -8.73
C ALA A 323 3.50 -11.34 -9.24
N ARG A 324 3.99 -12.27 -8.41
CA ARG A 324 4.98 -13.28 -8.82
C ARG A 324 4.44 -14.21 -9.92
N GLU A 325 3.24 -14.76 -9.75
CA GLU A 325 2.60 -15.62 -10.76
C GLU A 325 2.32 -14.88 -12.08
N VAL A 326 1.95 -13.59 -12.01
CA VAL A 326 1.77 -12.72 -13.19
C VAL A 326 3.11 -12.49 -13.90
N ALA A 327 4.18 -12.22 -13.15
CA ALA A 327 5.53 -12.06 -13.71
C ALA A 327 6.03 -13.36 -14.38
N GLU A 328 5.84 -14.52 -13.73
CA GLU A 328 6.14 -15.83 -14.31
C GLU A 328 5.33 -16.11 -15.59
N ALA A 329 4.09 -15.62 -15.68
CA ALA A 329 3.25 -15.73 -16.88
C ALA A 329 3.76 -14.84 -18.03
N VAL A 330 4.26 -13.63 -17.75
CA VAL A 330 4.95 -12.77 -18.74
C VAL A 330 6.15 -13.51 -19.32
N ASP A 331 7.03 -14.04 -18.47
CA ASP A 331 8.23 -14.75 -18.90
C ASP A 331 7.90 -16.06 -19.64
N ALA A 332 6.80 -16.73 -19.27
CA ALA A 332 6.29 -17.90 -19.99
C ALA A 332 5.78 -17.56 -21.40
N ALA A 333 5.01 -16.46 -21.56
CA ALA A 333 4.54 -16.02 -22.87
C ALA A 333 5.71 -15.61 -23.80
N LEU A 334 6.69 -14.86 -23.27
CA LEU A 334 7.89 -14.48 -24.00
C LEU A 334 8.72 -15.71 -24.43
N ARG A 335 8.80 -16.74 -23.57
CA ARG A 335 9.50 -17.99 -23.89
C ARG A 335 8.76 -18.81 -24.95
N GLU A 336 7.47 -19.07 -24.76
CA GLU A 336 6.67 -19.87 -25.70
C GLU A 336 6.63 -19.23 -27.09
N GLY A 337 6.51 -17.90 -27.18
CA GLY A 337 6.56 -17.17 -28.45
C GLY A 337 7.90 -17.35 -29.19
N ARG A 338 9.03 -17.30 -28.47
CA ARG A 338 10.37 -17.54 -29.05
C ARG A 338 10.56 -19.01 -29.47
N GLU A 339 10.07 -19.97 -28.68
CA GLU A 339 10.10 -21.40 -29.01
C GLU A 339 9.24 -21.71 -30.25
N PHE A 340 8.07 -21.07 -30.38
CA PHE A 340 7.22 -21.19 -31.57
C PHE A 340 7.85 -20.56 -32.82
N ALA A 341 8.48 -19.39 -32.67
CA ALA A 341 9.21 -18.71 -33.75
C ALA A 341 10.36 -19.57 -34.30
N ALA A 342 11.18 -20.13 -33.39
CA ALA A 342 12.31 -21.00 -33.72
C ALA A 342 11.91 -22.41 -34.21
N SER A 343 10.62 -22.77 -34.12
CA SER A 343 10.16 -24.10 -34.50
C SER A 343 10.16 -24.31 -36.03
N PRO A 344 10.74 -25.41 -36.55
CA PRO A 344 10.77 -25.70 -37.99
C PRO A 344 9.45 -26.28 -38.52
N LEU A 345 8.46 -26.55 -37.66
CA LEU A 345 7.21 -27.25 -37.99
C LEU A 345 6.42 -26.64 -39.16
N PHE A 346 6.58 -25.34 -39.39
CA PHE A 346 5.84 -24.59 -40.41
C PHE A 346 6.60 -24.36 -41.72
N GLU A 347 7.89 -24.72 -41.81
CA GLU A 347 8.71 -24.51 -43.01
C GLU A 347 8.11 -25.20 -44.26
N SER A 348 7.44 -26.34 -44.07
CA SER A 348 6.78 -27.08 -45.15
C SER A 348 5.40 -26.57 -45.55
N VAL A 349 4.84 -25.62 -44.78
CA VAL A 349 3.50 -25.01 -45.01
C VAL A 349 3.61 -23.54 -45.40
N ALA A 350 4.74 -22.89 -45.12
CA ALA A 350 5.01 -21.46 -45.34
C ALA A 350 5.16 -21.05 -46.83
N SER A 351 4.13 -21.31 -47.64
CA SER A 351 3.99 -20.70 -48.96
C SER A 351 3.40 -19.29 -48.80
N SER A 352 4.20 -18.29 -49.17
CA SER A 352 3.79 -16.89 -49.43
C SER A 352 3.58 -15.90 -48.28
N SER A 353 3.49 -16.28 -47.00
CA SER A 353 3.24 -15.32 -45.89
C SER A 353 4.50 -14.95 -45.09
N SER A 354 5.00 -13.71 -45.23
CA SER A 354 6.15 -13.16 -44.50
C SER A 354 5.82 -12.65 -43.09
N GLN A 355 5.01 -13.38 -42.32
CA GLN A 355 4.64 -12.99 -40.95
C GLN A 355 5.65 -13.51 -39.92
N GLN A 356 6.01 -12.64 -38.97
CA GLN A 356 6.89 -12.95 -37.84
C GLN A 356 6.18 -13.94 -36.89
N ARG A 357 6.43 -15.24 -37.09
CA ARG A 357 5.82 -16.32 -36.31
C ARG A 357 6.15 -16.16 -34.82
N GLY A 358 5.16 -16.38 -33.95
CA GLY A 358 5.29 -16.26 -32.50
C GLY A 358 5.03 -14.85 -31.96
N SER A 359 4.98 -13.82 -32.82
CA SER A 359 4.77 -12.43 -32.43
C SER A 359 3.43 -12.23 -31.70
N VAL A 360 2.37 -12.95 -32.05
CA VAL A 360 1.06 -12.82 -31.36
C VAL A 360 1.09 -13.47 -29.97
N ILE A 361 1.94 -14.49 -29.75
CA ILE A 361 2.19 -15.05 -28.42
C ILE A 361 3.05 -14.08 -27.59
N VAL A 362 4.13 -13.54 -28.17
CA VAL A 362 4.99 -12.52 -27.53
C VAL A 362 4.19 -11.28 -27.10
N GLN A 363 3.28 -10.79 -27.95
CA GLN A 363 2.35 -9.68 -27.64
C GLN A 363 1.36 -9.97 -26.49
N SER A 364 1.30 -11.20 -25.99
CA SER A 364 0.57 -11.49 -24.75
C SER A 364 1.30 -10.93 -23.52
N ALA A 365 2.62 -10.75 -23.58
CA ALA A 365 3.45 -10.29 -22.46
C ALA A 365 3.05 -8.92 -21.88
N PRO A 366 2.92 -7.82 -22.66
CA PRO A 366 2.36 -6.57 -22.15
C PRO A 366 0.88 -6.73 -21.75
N ALA A 367 0.08 -7.44 -22.56
CA ALA A 367 -1.35 -7.63 -22.31
C ALA A 367 -1.68 -8.39 -21.01
N ILE A 368 -0.74 -9.20 -20.47
CA ILE A 368 -0.84 -9.84 -19.15
C ILE A 368 -0.78 -8.80 -18.01
N LEU A 369 0.07 -7.79 -18.18
CA LEU A 369 0.26 -6.70 -17.22
C LEU A 369 -0.91 -5.71 -17.29
N ASP A 370 -1.34 -5.35 -18.51
CA ASP A 370 -2.55 -4.55 -18.73
C ASP A 370 -3.79 -5.20 -18.07
N LEU A 371 -3.91 -6.53 -18.17
CA LEU A 371 -4.99 -7.31 -17.57
C LEU A 371 -4.92 -7.34 -16.03
N TYR A 372 -3.73 -7.36 -15.44
CA TYR A 372 -3.54 -7.21 -13.99
C TYR A 372 -4.03 -5.82 -13.53
N CYS A 373 -3.54 -4.76 -14.18
CA CYS A 373 -3.94 -3.37 -13.88
C CYS A 373 -5.45 -3.15 -14.03
N ALA A 374 -6.06 -3.66 -15.09
CA ALA A 374 -7.48 -3.46 -15.36
C ALA A 374 -8.41 -4.25 -14.42
N LEU A 375 -8.00 -5.41 -13.90
CA LEU A 375 -8.87 -6.28 -13.12
C LEU A 375 -8.63 -6.27 -11.60
N PHE A 376 -7.39 -6.11 -11.12
CA PHE A 376 -7.10 -6.21 -9.69
C PHE A 376 -7.86 -5.14 -8.88
N PRO A 377 -7.80 -3.82 -9.20
CA PRO A 377 -8.49 -2.80 -8.40
C PRO A 377 -10.01 -2.97 -8.45
N VAL A 378 -10.57 -3.30 -9.61
CA VAL A 378 -12.01 -3.54 -9.78
C VAL A 378 -12.50 -4.74 -8.96
N ARG A 379 -11.66 -5.79 -8.85
CA ARG A 379 -11.98 -7.03 -8.12
C ARG A 379 -11.78 -6.91 -6.60
N PHE A 380 -10.85 -6.05 -6.15
CA PHE A 380 -10.44 -5.96 -4.75
C PHE A 380 -10.59 -4.59 -4.09
N GLY A 381 -11.19 -3.58 -4.76
CA GLY A 381 -11.37 -2.22 -4.24
C GLY A 381 -11.87 -2.18 -2.79
N LYS A 382 -13.01 -2.85 -2.51
CA LYS A 382 -13.60 -2.99 -1.15
C LYS A 382 -12.73 -3.71 -0.11
N ALA A 383 -11.60 -4.29 -0.50
CA ALA A 383 -10.60 -4.90 0.37
C ALA A 383 -9.31 -4.08 0.48
N LEU A 384 -9.03 -3.20 -0.50
CA LEU A 384 -8.01 -2.16 -0.48
C LEU A 384 -8.47 -0.98 0.40
N GLU A 385 -9.68 -0.46 0.14
CA GLU A 385 -10.40 0.57 0.92
C GLU A 385 -10.43 0.29 2.45
N LYS A 386 -10.31 -0.99 2.84
CA LYS A 386 -10.41 -1.46 4.23
C LYS A 386 -9.09 -1.88 4.87
N SER A 387 -7.97 -1.81 4.15
CA SER A 387 -6.69 -2.36 4.62
C SER A 387 -5.53 -1.63 3.96
N THR A 388 -4.93 -0.71 4.71
CA THR A 388 -3.77 0.09 4.27
C THR A 388 -2.60 -0.82 3.88
N GLU A 389 -2.46 -1.94 4.59
CA GLU A 389 -1.54 -3.04 4.28
C GLU A 389 -1.71 -3.58 2.85
N ARG A 390 -2.95 -3.83 2.41
CA ARG A 390 -3.22 -4.34 1.05
C ARG A 390 -2.99 -3.29 -0.02
N THR A 391 -3.30 -2.03 0.26
CA THR A 391 -3.07 -0.93 -0.69
C THR A 391 -1.57 -0.69 -0.90
N MET A 392 -0.78 -0.68 0.18
CA MET A 392 0.69 -0.65 0.08
C MET A 392 1.27 -1.90 -0.59
N LEU A 393 0.70 -3.08 -0.37
CA LEU A 393 1.12 -4.31 -1.06
C LEU A 393 0.81 -4.25 -2.57
N PHE A 394 -0.31 -3.65 -2.98
CA PHE A 394 -0.64 -3.45 -4.38
C PHE A 394 0.26 -2.39 -5.05
N ALA A 395 0.58 -1.30 -4.36
CA ALA A 395 1.58 -0.34 -4.82
C ALA A 395 2.95 -1.00 -5.06
N ASN A 396 3.41 -1.80 -4.09
CA ASN A 396 4.63 -2.62 -4.20
C ASN A 396 4.57 -3.62 -5.38
N ASP A 397 3.45 -4.30 -5.58
CA ASP A 397 3.25 -5.23 -6.69
C ASP A 397 3.41 -4.51 -8.05
N CYS A 398 2.82 -3.32 -8.20
CA CYS A 398 2.96 -2.51 -9.41
C CYS A 398 4.42 -2.09 -9.66
N VAL A 399 5.15 -1.64 -8.64
CA VAL A 399 6.59 -1.31 -8.73
C VAL A 399 7.43 -2.55 -9.06
N TYR A 400 7.12 -3.71 -8.48
CA TYR A 400 7.78 -4.99 -8.77
C TYR A 400 7.56 -5.42 -10.22
N LEU A 401 6.31 -5.39 -10.69
CA LEU A 401 5.93 -5.75 -12.06
C LEU A 401 6.53 -4.79 -13.09
N SER A 402 6.60 -3.50 -12.79
CA SER A 402 7.34 -2.51 -13.60
C SER A 402 8.80 -2.91 -13.77
N GLY A 403 9.50 -3.13 -12.65
CA GLY A 403 10.90 -3.56 -12.65
C GLY A 403 11.11 -4.91 -13.35
N TYR A 404 10.12 -5.81 -13.32
CA TYR A 404 10.14 -7.08 -14.04
C TYR A 404 10.00 -6.89 -15.55
N ALA A 405 8.98 -6.16 -16.01
CA ALA A 405 8.75 -5.86 -17.42
C ALA A 405 9.95 -5.15 -18.08
N ALA A 406 10.53 -4.16 -17.39
CA ALA A 406 11.74 -3.46 -17.82
C ALA A 406 13.01 -4.34 -17.87
N ARG A 407 13.01 -5.51 -17.21
CA ARG A 407 14.07 -6.54 -17.36
C ARG A 407 13.76 -7.51 -18.49
N SER A 408 12.59 -8.15 -18.48
CA SER A 408 12.21 -9.19 -19.45
C SER A 408 12.03 -8.66 -20.88
N GLY A 409 11.78 -7.35 -21.05
CA GLY A 409 11.78 -6.69 -22.36
C GLY A 409 13.15 -6.54 -23.01
N LYS A 410 14.27 -6.63 -22.27
CA LYS A 410 15.62 -6.33 -22.82
C LYS A 410 16.03 -7.31 -23.92
N GLY A 411 16.12 -6.83 -25.16
CA GLY A 411 16.44 -7.64 -26.33
C GLY A 411 15.27 -8.47 -26.87
N ALA A 412 14.03 -8.20 -26.43
CA ALA A 412 12.82 -8.73 -27.03
C ALA A 412 12.33 -7.82 -28.18
N GLU A 413 11.60 -8.37 -29.16
CA GLU A 413 10.96 -7.58 -30.21
C GLU A 413 9.90 -6.61 -29.63
N GLU A 414 9.28 -7.01 -28.52
CA GLU A 414 8.23 -6.24 -27.81
C GLU A 414 8.82 -5.27 -26.75
N GLN A 415 10.13 -4.98 -26.80
CA GLN A 415 10.82 -4.17 -25.78
C GLN A 415 10.18 -2.79 -25.56
N GLU A 416 9.72 -2.15 -26.64
CA GLU A 416 9.07 -0.84 -26.60
C GLU A 416 7.81 -0.86 -25.72
N LYS A 417 6.84 -1.73 -26.03
CA LYS A 417 5.59 -1.83 -25.25
C LYS A 417 5.82 -2.35 -23.82
N LEU A 418 6.79 -3.25 -23.61
CA LEU A 418 7.14 -3.68 -22.27
C LEU A 418 7.80 -2.57 -21.44
N THR A 419 8.45 -1.60 -22.07
CA THR A 419 9.00 -0.41 -21.41
C THR A 419 7.91 0.64 -21.15
N GLU A 420 6.98 0.82 -22.08
CA GLU A 420 5.78 1.66 -21.92
C GLU A 420 4.91 1.18 -20.74
N VAL A 421 4.55 -0.11 -20.73
CA VAL A 421 3.75 -0.70 -19.64
C VAL A 421 4.53 -0.72 -18.31
N ALA A 422 5.86 -0.87 -18.34
CA ALA A 422 6.68 -0.69 -17.14
C ALA A 422 6.60 0.73 -16.57
N ALA A 423 6.66 1.76 -17.43
CA ALA A 423 6.54 3.15 -16.99
C ALA A 423 5.14 3.44 -16.41
N HIS A 424 4.07 2.94 -17.05
CA HIS A 424 2.71 3.06 -16.54
C HIS A 424 2.54 2.35 -15.19
N LEU A 425 3.06 1.13 -15.04
CA LEU A 425 3.07 0.39 -13.77
C LEU A 425 3.84 1.12 -12.66
N GLN A 426 4.94 1.80 -12.97
CA GLN A 426 5.70 2.57 -11.98
C GLN A 426 4.90 3.77 -11.48
N VAL A 427 4.30 4.55 -12.39
CA VAL A 427 3.45 5.71 -12.04
C VAL A 427 2.20 5.26 -11.27
N TRP A 428 1.60 4.13 -11.65
CA TRP A 428 0.48 3.54 -10.89
C TRP A 428 0.90 3.13 -9.48
N GLY A 429 2.03 2.43 -9.33
CA GLY A 429 2.52 2.01 -8.01
C GLY A 429 2.79 3.19 -7.09
N GLU A 430 3.38 4.27 -7.63
CA GLU A 430 3.60 5.51 -6.88
C GLU A 430 2.29 6.22 -6.53
N SER A 431 1.33 6.34 -7.46
CA SER A 431 0.01 6.93 -7.16
C SER A 431 -0.68 6.17 -6.03
N TRP A 432 -0.82 4.84 -6.14
CA TRP A 432 -1.47 4.03 -5.10
C TRP A 432 -0.75 4.04 -3.75
N PHE A 433 0.55 4.34 -3.72
CA PHE A 433 1.30 4.61 -2.48
C PHE A 433 0.91 5.98 -1.89
N GLN A 434 1.03 7.05 -2.68
CA GLN A 434 0.73 8.42 -2.25
C GLN A 434 -0.76 8.59 -1.86
N ASP A 435 -1.67 8.05 -2.66
CA ASP A 435 -3.12 8.03 -2.39
C ASP A 435 -3.43 7.30 -1.07
N ALA A 436 -2.67 6.25 -0.73
CA ALA A 436 -2.81 5.54 0.55
C ALA A 436 -2.23 6.31 1.75
N VAL A 437 -1.21 7.15 1.56
CA VAL A 437 -0.73 8.09 2.59
C VAL A 437 -1.76 9.19 2.82
N ASN A 438 -2.19 9.86 1.75
CA ASN A 438 -3.19 10.93 1.79
C ASN A 438 -4.49 10.46 2.47
N GLN A 439 -4.99 9.26 2.14
CA GLN A 439 -6.18 8.69 2.79
C GLN A 439 -5.99 8.48 4.31
N GLN A 440 -4.76 8.28 4.80
CA GLN A 440 -4.49 8.22 6.24
C GLN A 440 -4.41 9.61 6.87
N CYS A 441 -3.86 10.61 6.19
CA CYS A 441 -3.92 12.01 6.64
C CYS A 441 -5.39 12.46 6.78
N GLU A 442 -6.20 12.28 5.74
CA GLU A 442 -7.64 12.59 5.74
C GLU A 442 -8.41 11.83 6.83
N ALA A 443 -8.14 10.53 7.03
CA ALA A 443 -8.84 9.72 8.03
C ALA A 443 -8.51 10.15 9.48
N ASN A 444 -7.27 10.55 9.77
CA ASN A 444 -6.91 11.07 11.09
C ASN A 444 -7.45 12.51 11.28
N ALA A 445 -7.42 13.35 10.24
CA ALA A 445 -7.97 14.71 10.27
C ALA A 445 -9.49 14.73 10.52
N ALA A 446 -10.22 13.79 9.90
CA ALA A 446 -11.64 13.57 10.16
C ALA A 446 -11.90 13.18 11.63
N VAL A 447 -11.02 12.39 12.26
CA VAL A 447 -11.14 12.04 13.69
C VAL A 447 -10.74 13.21 14.60
N LEU A 448 -9.75 14.04 14.24
CA LEU A 448 -9.49 15.28 14.98
C LEU A 448 -10.67 16.27 14.93
N THR A 449 -11.55 16.16 13.92
CA THR A 449 -12.74 17.02 13.83
C THR A 449 -13.74 16.74 14.97
N ASP A 450 -13.74 15.54 15.56
CA ASP A 450 -14.53 15.20 16.77
C ASP A 450 -14.14 16.05 18.00
N ALA A 451 -12.96 16.69 18.01
CA ALA A 451 -12.53 17.56 19.10
C ALA A 451 -13.15 18.98 19.02
N GLU A 452 -13.87 19.30 17.94
CA GLU A 452 -14.57 20.58 17.74
C GLU A 452 -13.70 21.81 18.08
N GLY A 453 -12.50 21.87 17.50
CA GLY A 453 -11.57 22.99 17.69
C GLY A 453 -10.82 23.02 19.04
N PHE A 454 -10.96 22.00 19.88
CA PHE A 454 -10.46 21.98 21.28
C PHE A 454 -11.03 23.09 22.18
N GLU A 455 -12.12 23.74 21.77
CA GLU A 455 -12.78 24.79 22.55
C GLU A 455 -13.44 24.24 23.83
N GLY A 456 -13.29 24.97 24.94
CA GLY A 456 -13.98 24.70 26.21
C GLY A 456 -13.38 23.55 27.04
N THR A 457 -12.11 23.21 26.85
CA THR A 457 -11.43 22.10 27.56
C THR A 457 -11.25 22.33 29.07
N ALA A 458 -11.70 23.46 29.62
CA ALA A 458 -11.90 23.66 31.06
C ALA A 458 -13.04 22.78 31.63
N ASP A 459 -14.03 22.41 30.80
CA ASP A 459 -15.07 21.46 31.18
C ASP A 459 -14.59 20.01 30.98
N GLN A 460 -14.96 19.13 31.92
CA GLN A 460 -14.48 17.75 31.90
C GLN A 460 -15.11 16.92 30.77
N GLU A 461 -16.38 17.12 30.43
CA GLU A 461 -17.03 16.36 29.35
C GLU A 461 -16.45 16.77 27.98
N ARG A 462 -16.12 18.06 27.83
CA ARG A 462 -15.37 18.57 26.66
C ARG A 462 -13.94 18.05 26.60
N PHE A 463 -13.23 18.00 27.73
CA PHE A 463 -11.89 17.41 27.77
C PHE A 463 -11.90 15.93 27.41
N ASP A 464 -12.82 15.14 27.98
CA ASP A 464 -12.95 13.71 27.72
C ASP A 464 -13.22 13.42 26.23
N GLN A 465 -13.98 14.29 25.55
CA GLN A 465 -14.21 14.23 24.10
C GLN A 465 -12.91 14.47 23.30
N CYS A 466 -12.16 15.52 23.64
CA CYS A 466 -10.87 15.83 23.01
C CYS A 466 -9.82 14.73 23.26
N GLU A 467 -9.71 14.21 24.48
CA GLU A 467 -8.81 13.10 24.83
C GLU A 467 -9.18 11.84 24.05
N ALA A 468 -10.47 11.52 23.93
CA ALA A 468 -10.94 10.38 23.15
C ALA A 468 -10.67 10.53 21.65
N ALA A 469 -10.73 11.73 21.08
CA ALA A 469 -10.36 12.00 19.69
C ALA A 469 -8.85 11.81 19.47
N VAL A 470 -8.00 12.49 20.25
CA VAL A 470 -6.53 12.42 20.15
C VAL A 470 -6.02 11.00 20.41
N THR A 471 -6.57 10.30 21.39
CA THR A 471 -6.21 8.89 21.68
C THR A 471 -6.60 7.96 20.54
N ARG A 472 -7.72 8.22 19.84
CA ARG A 472 -8.15 7.44 18.68
C ARG A 472 -7.20 7.62 17.49
N VAL A 473 -6.77 8.85 17.22
CA VAL A 473 -5.74 9.18 16.21
C VAL A 473 -4.43 8.46 16.51
N VAL A 474 -3.91 8.57 17.74
CA VAL A 474 -2.69 7.84 18.16
C VAL A 474 -2.86 6.32 18.02
N GLY A 475 -4.05 5.78 18.30
CA GLY A 475 -4.39 4.38 18.07
C GLY A 475 -4.39 3.98 16.58
N GLN A 476 -4.94 4.83 15.70
CA GLN A 476 -4.95 4.63 14.25
C GLN A 476 -3.54 4.67 13.67
N ILE A 477 -2.74 5.69 13.98
CA ILE A 477 -1.34 5.82 13.53
C ILE A 477 -0.50 4.60 13.99
N ARG A 478 -0.65 4.16 15.25
CA ARG A 478 0.00 2.93 15.77
C ARG A 478 -0.52 1.62 15.16
N SER A 479 -1.66 1.62 14.49
CA SER A 479 -2.19 0.48 13.74
C SER A 479 -1.65 0.47 12.30
N THR A 480 -1.64 1.64 11.65
CA THR A 480 -1.13 1.84 10.30
C THR A 480 0.38 1.64 10.23
N SER A 481 1.15 2.15 11.21
CA SER A 481 2.57 1.85 11.37
C SER A 481 2.86 0.33 11.37
N ARG A 482 2.11 -0.46 12.17
CA ARG A 482 2.31 -1.92 12.25
C ARG A 482 1.92 -2.66 10.96
N GLN A 483 0.91 -2.18 10.24
CA GLN A 483 0.57 -2.69 8.90
C GLN A 483 1.69 -2.37 7.88
N TRP A 484 2.23 -1.16 7.90
CA TRP A 484 3.22 -0.69 6.94
C TRP A 484 4.64 -1.25 7.16
N LYS A 485 5.09 -1.42 8.41
CA LYS A 485 6.41 -2.03 8.72
C LYS A 485 6.60 -3.42 8.07
N ASN A 486 5.52 -4.17 7.90
CA ASN A 486 5.53 -5.52 7.31
C ASN A 486 5.46 -5.55 5.77
N VAL A 487 5.40 -4.38 5.12
CA VAL A 487 5.16 -4.25 3.67
C VAL A 487 6.17 -3.33 3.00
N LEU A 488 6.46 -2.16 3.58
CA LEU A 488 7.29 -1.11 2.99
C LEU A 488 8.80 -1.31 3.27
N ARG A 489 9.61 -0.57 2.49
CA ARG A 489 11.04 -0.34 2.76
C ARG A 489 11.18 0.75 3.81
N LYS A 490 12.27 0.75 4.60
CA LYS A 490 12.60 1.83 5.55
C LYS A 490 12.57 3.23 4.89
N SER A 491 13.18 3.37 3.72
CA SER A 491 13.21 4.59 2.90
C SER A 491 11.85 5.10 2.43
N GLN A 492 10.80 4.28 2.51
CA GLN A 492 9.42 4.65 2.19
C GLN A 492 8.54 4.72 3.45
N TYR A 493 8.81 3.87 4.45
CA TYR A 493 8.06 3.77 5.70
C TYR A 493 8.17 5.02 6.56
N PHE A 494 9.40 5.52 6.82
CA PHE A 494 9.56 6.67 7.70
C PHE A 494 9.03 7.98 7.09
N PRO A 495 9.25 8.30 5.80
CA PRO A 495 8.59 9.44 5.17
C PRO A 495 7.07 9.33 5.21
N ALA A 496 6.48 8.22 4.74
CA ALA A 496 5.02 8.06 4.70
C ALA A 496 4.37 8.11 6.09
N LEU A 497 5.01 7.56 7.13
CA LEU A 497 4.53 7.72 8.50
C LEU A 497 4.76 9.15 9.03
N GLY A 498 5.85 9.78 8.61
CA GLY A 498 6.16 11.18 8.84
C GLY A 498 5.04 12.10 8.37
N ASP A 499 4.64 12.00 7.10
CA ASP A 499 3.56 12.77 6.48
C ASP A 499 2.23 12.64 7.25
N VAL A 500 1.88 11.41 7.68
CA VAL A 500 0.65 11.15 8.46
C VAL A 500 0.70 11.74 9.87
N VAL A 501 1.87 11.73 10.52
CA VAL A 501 2.06 12.36 11.84
C VAL A 501 2.09 13.87 11.70
N ASP A 502 2.81 14.42 10.71
CA ASP A 502 2.94 15.85 10.46
C ASP A 502 1.58 16.49 10.16
N SER A 503 0.76 15.87 9.30
CA SER A 503 -0.61 16.33 9.02
C SER A 503 -1.47 16.46 10.29
N VAL A 504 -1.26 15.61 11.29
CA VAL A 504 -1.99 15.62 12.57
C VAL A 504 -1.42 16.68 13.52
N LEU A 505 -0.10 16.81 13.61
CA LEU A 505 0.55 17.83 14.44
C LEU A 505 0.28 19.23 13.91
N ALA A 506 0.37 19.44 12.59
CA ALA A 506 0.11 20.71 11.93
C ALA A 506 -1.34 21.16 12.13
N GLN A 507 -2.32 20.27 11.94
CA GLN A 507 -3.74 20.58 12.17
C GLN A 507 -4.00 20.97 13.63
N MET A 508 -3.47 20.22 14.60
CA MET A 508 -3.68 20.53 16.02
C MET A 508 -2.94 21.82 16.43
N LEU A 509 -1.75 22.08 15.88
CA LEU A 509 -1.00 23.32 16.09
C LEU A 509 -1.73 24.54 15.52
N GLU A 510 -2.24 24.48 14.28
CA GLU A 510 -3.05 25.55 13.70
C GLU A 510 -4.30 25.81 14.52
N THR A 511 -4.99 24.73 14.94
CA THR A 511 -6.22 24.83 15.74
C THR A 511 -5.97 25.50 17.09
N ILE A 512 -4.92 25.11 17.83
CA ILE A 512 -4.57 25.72 19.12
C ILE A 512 -4.12 27.18 18.95
N LEU A 513 -3.35 27.50 17.90
CA LEU A 513 -2.92 28.88 17.61
C LEU A 513 -4.05 29.78 17.06
N ALA A 514 -5.22 29.21 16.75
CA ALA A 514 -6.43 29.93 16.38
C ALA A 514 -7.34 30.29 17.58
N LEU A 515 -7.13 29.68 18.75
CA LEU A 515 -7.92 29.95 19.95
C LEU A 515 -7.74 31.42 20.42
N PRO A 516 -8.83 32.16 20.69
CA PRO A 516 -8.77 33.61 20.96
C PRO A 516 -8.43 33.96 22.42
N ASP A 517 -8.71 33.06 23.36
CA ASP A 517 -8.50 33.17 24.80
C ASP A 517 -8.34 31.73 25.32
N ILE A 518 -7.37 31.47 26.20
CA ILE A 518 -7.08 30.13 26.75
C ILE A 518 -6.91 30.29 28.26
N THR A 519 -7.81 29.69 29.05
CA THR A 519 -7.70 29.75 30.52
C THR A 519 -6.55 28.89 31.04
N GLU A 520 -6.08 29.17 32.27
CA GLU A 520 -5.05 28.39 32.97
C GLU A 520 -5.37 26.87 33.00
N VAL A 521 -6.65 26.51 33.11
CA VAL A 521 -7.11 25.11 33.09
C VAL A 521 -7.01 24.52 31.68
N GLU A 522 -7.49 25.25 30.67
CA GLU A 522 -7.42 24.82 29.26
C GLU A 522 -5.97 24.66 28.81
N SER A 523 -5.07 25.56 29.22
CA SER A 523 -3.66 25.49 28.83
C SER A 523 -2.98 24.20 29.33
N HIS A 524 -3.22 23.82 30.58
CA HIS A 524 -2.76 22.52 31.10
C HIS A 524 -3.40 21.34 30.36
N ARG A 525 -4.71 21.38 30.10
CA ARG A 525 -5.42 20.33 29.35
C ARG A 525 -4.91 20.18 27.92
N LEU A 526 -4.65 21.28 27.22
CA LEU A 526 -4.07 21.28 25.88
C LEU A 526 -2.65 20.69 25.89
N SER A 527 -1.83 21.00 26.91
CA SER A 527 -0.50 20.38 27.05
C SER A 527 -0.57 18.87 27.36
N GLU A 528 -1.54 18.42 28.15
CA GLU A 528 -1.83 16.98 28.34
C GLU A 528 -2.18 16.30 26.99
N LEU A 529 -3.00 16.92 26.15
CA LEU A 529 -3.33 16.41 24.82
C LEU A 529 -2.12 16.39 23.87
N CYS A 530 -1.28 17.43 23.87
CA CYS A 530 -0.02 17.45 23.09
C CYS A 530 0.92 16.31 23.51
N ARG A 531 1.04 16.04 24.82
CA ARG A 531 1.87 14.94 25.35
C ARG A 531 1.41 13.56 24.89
N ILE A 532 0.10 13.36 24.64
CA ILE A 532 -0.42 12.11 24.07
C ILE A 532 0.13 11.91 22.64
N LEU A 533 0.17 12.96 21.81
CA LEU A 533 0.75 12.89 20.46
C LEU A 533 2.27 12.75 20.45
N ASN A 534 2.99 13.41 21.37
CA ASN A 534 4.44 13.25 21.49
C ASN A 534 4.85 11.78 21.76
N SER A 535 3.95 10.95 22.31
CA SER A 535 4.18 9.51 22.46
C SER A 535 4.25 8.72 21.12
N LEU A 536 4.06 9.37 19.98
CA LEU A 536 4.31 8.81 18.63
C LEU A 536 5.81 8.77 18.27
N GLU A 537 6.69 9.46 19.00
CA GLU A 537 8.14 9.51 18.76
C GLU A 537 8.75 8.09 18.62
N GLY A 538 8.33 7.16 19.47
CA GLY A 538 8.82 5.78 19.49
C GLY A 538 8.52 4.96 18.22
N LEU A 539 7.73 5.48 17.27
CA LEU A 539 7.51 4.87 15.96
C LEU A 539 8.66 5.15 14.97
N PHE A 540 9.51 6.13 15.26
CA PHE A 540 10.66 6.59 14.47
C PHE A 540 12.01 6.11 15.02
N LEU A 541 11.98 5.09 15.89
CA LEU A 541 13.17 4.37 16.35
C LEU A 541 13.54 3.24 15.37
N ASP A 542 14.78 3.28 14.90
CA ASP A 542 15.41 2.21 14.10
C ASP A 542 15.92 1.07 15.00
N ASN A 543 16.63 1.43 16.07
CA ASN A 543 17.18 0.53 17.08
C ASN A 543 16.86 1.13 18.47
N PRO A 544 16.65 0.31 19.52
CA PRO A 544 16.33 0.82 20.85
C PRO A 544 17.49 1.64 21.49
N ASP A 545 18.72 1.43 21.04
CA ASP A 545 19.92 2.16 21.50
C ASP A 545 20.20 3.46 20.72
N GLN A 546 19.37 3.82 19.73
CA GLN A 546 19.56 5.01 18.88
C GLN A 546 18.52 6.09 19.18
N PRO A 547 18.87 7.39 19.00
CA PRO A 547 17.91 8.48 19.15
C PRO A 547 16.79 8.39 18.10
N SER A 548 15.64 8.97 18.40
CA SER A 548 14.52 9.02 17.44
C SER A 548 14.89 9.80 16.19
N SER A 549 14.52 9.25 15.03
CA SER A 549 14.68 9.92 13.74
C SER A 549 13.53 10.86 13.39
N VAL A 550 12.54 11.05 14.29
CA VAL A 550 11.29 11.76 14.01
C VAL A 550 11.48 13.16 13.40
N VAL A 551 12.47 13.92 13.87
CA VAL A 551 12.78 15.29 13.41
C VAL A 551 13.19 15.32 11.92
N ALA A 552 13.70 14.21 11.38
CA ALA A 552 14.06 14.10 9.96
C ALA A 552 12.87 13.79 9.04
N TYR A 553 11.71 13.42 9.60
CA TYR A 553 10.52 12.96 8.85
C TYR A 553 9.23 13.71 9.19
N VAL A 554 9.18 14.46 10.30
CA VAL A 554 8.01 15.23 10.75
C VAL A 554 8.40 16.70 10.92
N PRO A 555 8.26 17.55 9.88
CA PRO A 555 8.65 18.96 9.92
C PRO A 555 8.10 19.76 11.11
N SER A 556 6.87 19.51 11.52
CA SER A 556 6.19 20.21 12.61
C SER A 556 6.64 19.76 14.01
N TRP A 557 7.50 18.73 14.13
CA TRP A 557 7.76 18.06 15.41
C TRP A 557 8.34 18.97 16.49
N LEU A 558 9.38 19.75 16.16
CA LEU A 558 10.03 20.65 17.12
C LEU A 558 9.08 21.77 17.56
N LYS A 559 8.40 22.40 16.59
CA LYS A 559 7.40 23.44 16.82
C LYS A 559 6.24 22.95 17.70
N PHE A 560 5.74 21.74 17.47
CA PHE A 560 4.69 21.11 18.27
C PHE A 560 5.18 20.72 19.68
N SER A 561 6.41 20.23 19.80
CA SER A 561 7.04 19.93 21.09
C SER A 561 7.15 21.20 21.94
N TYR A 562 7.67 22.30 21.36
CA TYR A 562 7.70 23.60 22.02
C TYR A 562 6.31 24.16 22.33
N LEU A 563 5.29 23.92 21.50
CA LEU A 563 3.91 24.32 21.83
C LEU A 563 3.44 23.67 23.14
N SER A 564 3.74 22.39 23.37
CA SER A 564 3.42 21.70 24.62
C SER A 564 4.10 22.33 25.84
N GLU A 565 5.32 22.85 25.69
CA GLU A 565 6.05 23.56 26.75
C GLU A 565 5.52 24.98 26.97
N LEU A 566 5.25 25.73 25.88
CA LEU A 566 4.75 27.11 25.91
C LEU A 566 3.38 27.22 26.59
N LEU A 567 2.55 26.17 26.48
CA LEU A 567 1.26 26.06 27.19
C LEU A 567 1.41 25.92 28.73
N GLU A 568 2.60 25.59 29.26
CA GLU A 568 2.86 25.55 30.71
C GLU A 568 3.89 26.59 31.18
N ALA A 569 4.50 27.33 30.24
CA ALA A 569 5.55 28.31 30.51
C ALA A 569 4.98 29.63 31.06
N SER A 570 5.72 30.30 31.96
CA SER A 570 5.36 31.66 32.37
C SER A 570 5.82 32.69 31.35
N LEU A 571 5.26 33.90 31.40
CA LEU A 571 5.75 35.06 30.62
C LEU A 571 7.27 35.29 30.73
N ALA A 572 7.90 34.95 31.85
CA ALA A 572 9.34 35.07 32.01
C ALA A 572 10.10 33.98 31.22
N ASP A 573 9.59 32.76 31.21
CA ASP A 573 10.20 31.60 30.53
C ASP A 573 10.03 31.71 29.01
N ILE A 574 8.85 32.13 28.53
CA ILE A 574 8.61 32.45 27.11
C ILE A 574 9.55 33.57 26.64
N SER A 575 9.73 34.60 27.48
CA SER A 575 10.69 35.68 27.22
C SER A 575 12.14 35.18 27.12
N TYR A 576 12.51 34.15 27.89
CA TYR A 576 13.83 33.54 27.90
C TYR A 576 14.06 32.61 26.70
N LEU A 577 13.12 31.70 26.42
CA LEU A 577 13.15 30.80 25.25
C LEU A 577 13.24 31.58 23.93
N PHE A 578 12.59 32.74 23.85
CA PHE A 578 12.71 33.65 22.71
C PHE A 578 14.09 34.34 22.64
N GLU A 579 14.76 34.60 23.77
CA GLU A 579 16.10 35.23 23.81
C GLU A 579 17.22 34.24 23.45
N GLU A 580 17.09 32.98 23.86
CA GLU A 580 18.01 31.88 23.49
C GLU A 580 17.77 31.37 22.04
N GLY A 581 16.78 31.93 21.32
CA GLY A 581 16.48 31.57 19.93
C GLY A 581 15.72 30.25 19.73
N ALA A 582 15.32 29.57 20.81
CA ALA A 582 14.65 28.27 20.76
C ALA A 582 13.28 28.28 20.05
N LEU A 583 12.64 29.46 19.92
CA LEU A 583 11.32 29.63 19.31
C LEU A 583 11.36 30.03 17.83
N VAL A 584 12.48 29.82 17.13
CA VAL A 584 12.69 30.25 15.74
C VAL A 584 11.67 29.67 14.75
N ASP A 585 11.16 28.45 15.00
CA ASP A 585 10.18 27.74 14.16
C ASP A 585 8.77 28.37 14.19
N PHE A 586 8.50 29.27 15.15
CA PHE A 586 7.28 30.06 15.18
C PHE A 586 7.47 31.39 14.46
N GLU A 587 6.48 31.81 13.69
CA GLU A 587 6.38 33.19 13.27
C GLU A 587 6.10 34.09 14.48
N VAL A 588 6.68 35.29 14.47
CA VAL A 588 6.41 36.35 15.46
C VAL A 588 4.91 36.60 15.65
N HIS A 589 4.12 36.46 14.58
CA HIS A 589 2.68 36.67 14.63
C HIS A 589 1.93 35.53 15.38
N GLU A 590 2.43 34.30 15.34
CA GLU A 590 1.89 33.15 16.10
C GLU A 590 2.23 33.30 17.58
N LEU A 591 3.49 33.62 17.91
CA LEU A 591 3.91 33.86 19.30
C LEU A 591 3.12 35.00 19.95
N VAL A 592 2.83 36.07 19.19
CA VAL A 592 2.00 37.19 19.68
C VAL A 592 0.54 36.77 19.91
N LYS A 593 -0.07 35.95 19.04
CA LYS A 593 -1.41 35.38 19.28
C LYS A 593 -1.41 34.50 20.54
N LEU A 594 -0.48 33.56 20.65
CA LEU A 594 -0.39 32.63 21.77
C LEU A 594 -0.19 33.37 23.11
N VAL A 595 0.69 34.37 23.15
CA VAL A 595 0.87 35.23 24.34
C VAL A 595 -0.34 36.14 24.62
N GLN A 596 -1.16 36.47 23.62
CA GLN A 596 -2.43 37.19 23.84
C GLN A 596 -3.53 36.28 24.40
N ALA A 597 -3.60 35.03 23.96
CA ALA A 597 -4.59 34.05 24.41
C ALA A 597 -4.27 33.48 25.80
N LEU A 598 -2.99 33.21 26.12
CA LEU A 598 -2.58 32.62 27.40
C LEU A 598 -2.54 33.59 28.58
N PHE A 599 -2.45 34.90 28.33
CA PHE A 599 -2.21 35.87 29.40
C PHE A 599 -3.15 37.07 29.32
N ALA A 600 -3.75 37.41 30.45
CA ALA A 600 -4.56 38.61 30.63
C ALA A 600 -3.78 39.91 30.34
N ASP A 601 -4.49 40.98 29.98
CA ASP A 601 -3.87 42.24 29.58
C ASP A 601 -3.12 42.92 30.74
N THR A 602 -1.79 42.90 30.65
CA THR A 602 -0.87 43.39 31.67
C THR A 602 0.31 44.11 31.02
N PRO A 603 0.95 45.07 31.71
CA PRO A 603 2.15 45.73 31.18
C PRO A 603 3.32 44.75 30.95
N GLN A 604 3.36 43.62 31.65
CA GLN A 604 4.34 42.56 31.42
C GLN A 604 4.09 41.85 30.07
N ARG A 605 2.85 41.43 29.81
CA ARG A 605 2.44 40.90 28.49
C ARG A 605 2.74 41.89 27.37
N GLY A 606 2.37 43.16 27.54
CA GLY A 606 2.65 44.22 26.57
C GLY A 606 4.14 44.42 26.27
N ASN A 607 5.00 44.37 27.29
CA ASN A 607 6.46 44.44 27.09
C ASN A 607 7.00 43.25 26.28
N ILE A 608 6.47 42.04 26.53
CA ILE A 608 6.89 40.83 25.82
C ILE A 608 6.37 40.84 24.38
N ILE A 609 5.13 41.25 24.12
CA ILE A 609 4.61 41.44 22.76
C ILE A 609 5.47 42.45 21.98
N ASN A 610 5.84 43.58 22.59
CA ASN A 610 6.74 44.55 21.95
C ASN A 610 8.14 43.98 21.65
N LYS A 611 8.63 43.05 22.48
CA LYS A 611 9.91 42.34 22.27
C LYS A 611 9.81 41.31 21.15
N LEU A 612 8.74 40.50 21.11
CA LEU A 612 8.46 39.56 20.01
C LEU A 612 8.37 40.32 18.68
N MET A 613 7.65 41.45 18.65
CA MET A 613 7.51 42.32 17.48
C MET A 613 8.80 43.03 17.03
N ALA A 614 9.90 42.93 17.78
CA ALA A 614 11.21 43.38 17.31
C ALA A 614 11.88 42.38 16.33
N GLY A 615 11.33 41.17 16.21
CA GLY A 615 11.90 40.06 15.45
C GLY A 615 12.70 39.08 16.32
N HIS A 616 12.87 37.85 15.82
CA HIS A 616 13.73 36.83 16.44
C HIS A 616 15.15 37.37 16.67
N PRO A 617 15.86 36.95 17.75
CA PRO A 617 17.26 37.28 17.92
C PRO A 617 18.07 36.71 16.75
N GLN A 618 19.09 37.45 16.30
CA GLN A 618 20.02 36.89 15.33
C GLN A 618 21.05 35.99 16.02
N PRO A 619 21.39 34.83 15.44
CA PRO A 619 22.47 33.98 15.96
C PRO A 619 23.79 34.78 16.03
N SER A 620 24.58 34.53 17.07
CA SER A 620 25.74 35.35 17.50
C SER A 620 27.08 34.86 16.97
#